data_AF-A0A3D3MHN7-F1
#
_entry.id   AF-A0A3D3MHN7-F1
#
_cell.length_a   1.000
_cell.length_b   1.000
_cell.length_c   1.000
_cell.angle_alpha   90.00
_cell.angle_beta   90.00
_cell.angle_gamma   90.00
#
_symmetry.space_group_name_H-M   'P 1'
#
loop_
_entity.id
_entity.type
_entity.pdbx_description
1 polymer ?
#
loop_
_entity_poly.entity_id
_entity_poly.type
_entity_poly.pdbx_seq_one_letter_code
_entity_poly.pdbx_strand_id
1 'polypeptide(L)'
;MKFSLKLLSVLILLLLFSSAIHAQELPFYDFDQVDYYSIDISTQDISEIEYQRKKNSFEYKKISKKDSLFLSILRNNHPETIEEDFPEKLIKYGFKKTDINKKRYPEINTIFSEKPCNDDLGSFCIPIFRDIFIFRKKDQIVGIAKICYSCHLATIIGTERNIRNFGSCGDFRKLQELMNK
;
A
#
# COMPACT_ATOMS: atom_id res chain seq x y z
N MET A 1 18.92 3.03 -60.15
CA MET A 1 19.16 3.45 -58.75
C MET A 1 19.37 2.18 -57.92
N LYS A 2 20.63 1.81 -57.63
CA LYS A 2 20.96 0.57 -56.90
C LYS A 2 21.02 0.87 -55.41
N PHE A 3 19.95 0.60 -54.68
CA PHE A 3 20.01 0.59 -53.22
C PHE A 3 20.96 -0.54 -52.79
N SER A 4 22.07 -0.20 -52.15
CA SER A 4 23.02 -1.21 -51.68
C SER A 4 22.37 -2.02 -50.56
N LEU A 5 22.42 -3.35 -50.68
CA LEU A 5 21.87 -4.29 -49.68
C LEU A 5 22.41 -4.03 -48.25
N LYS A 6 23.58 -3.41 -48.14
CA LYS A 6 24.23 -3.04 -46.87
C LYS A 6 23.50 -1.92 -46.12
N LEU A 7 22.75 -1.05 -46.80
CA LEU A 7 21.98 0.02 -46.14
C LEU A 7 20.70 -0.53 -45.49
N LEU A 8 20.10 -1.57 -46.09
CA LEU A 8 18.90 -2.22 -45.59
C LEU A 8 19.19 -3.03 -44.31
N SER A 9 20.37 -3.66 -44.22
CA SER A 9 20.79 -4.43 -43.05
C SER A 9 21.06 -3.57 -41.82
N VAL A 10 21.52 -2.33 -41.98
CA VAL A 10 21.77 -1.40 -40.86
C VAL A 10 20.46 -0.87 -40.28
N LEU A 11 19.44 -0.63 -41.12
CA LEU A 11 18.11 -0.22 -40.66
C LEU A 11 17.41 -1.33 -39.86
N ILE A 12 17.56 -2.59 -40.28
CA ILE A 12 17.00 -3.75 -39.56
C ILE A 12 17.73 -3.96 -38.23
N LEU A 13 19.05 -3.73 -38.16
CA LEU A 13 19.79 -3.82 -36.90
C LEU A 13 19.37 -2.73 -35.90
N LEU A 14 19.11 -1.50 -36.36
CA LEU A 14 18.62 -0.40 -35.51
C LEU A 14 17.19 -0.62 -34.99
N LEU A 15 16.35 -1.33 -35.76
CA LEU A 15 15.00 -1.74 -35.31
C LEU A 15 15.01 -2.91 -34.32
N LEU A 16 16.10 -3.67 -34.23
CA LEU A 16 16.25 -4.76 -33.25
C LEU A 16 16.77 -4.30 -31.88
N PHE A 17 17.19 -3.04 -31.74
CA PHE A 17 17.61 -2.48 -30.45
C PHE A 17 16.48 -1.76 -29.68
N SER A 18 15.26 -1.69 -30.22
CA SER A 18 14.15 -0.96 -29.56
C SER A 18 13.17 -1.84 -28.77
N SER A 19 13.43 -3.13 -28.60
CA SER A 19 12.54 -4.05 -27.88
C SER A 19 13.15 -4.59 -26.59
N ALA A 20 13.78 -3.72 -25.80
CA ALA A 20 13.64 -3.87 -24.36
C ALA A 20 12.19 -3.47 -24.03
N ILE A 21 11.26 -4.41 -24.23
CA ILE A 21 9.91 -4.33 -23.68
C ILE A 21 10.11 -4.33 -22.16
N HIS A 22 10.32 -3.16 -21.57
CA HIS A 22 9.98 -2.99 -20.17
C HIS A 22 8.49 -3.31 -20.12
N ALA A 23 8.13 -4.43 -19.49
CA ALA A 23 6.75 -4.71 -19.17
C ALA A 23 6.21 -3.44 -18.52
N GLN A 24 5.23 -2.80 -19.16
CA GLN A 24 4.72 -1.53 -18.71
C GLN A 24 4.13 -1.75 -17.32
N GLU A 25 4.79 -1.23 -16.29
CA GLU A 25 4.25 -1.29 -14.94
C GLU A 25 2.86 -0.66 -14.98
N LEU A 26 1.86 -1.37 -14.47
CA LEU A 26 0.47 -0.92 -14.41
C LEU A 26 0.22 -0.43 -12.99
N PRO A 27 0.44 0.87 -12.70
CA PRO A 27 0.36 1.36 -11.33
C PRO A 27 -1.10 1.39 -10.89
N PHE A 28 -1.32 1.21 -9.60
CA PHE A 28 -2.64 1.25 -9.00
C PHE A 28 -3.24 2.65 -9.06
N TYR A 29 -2.40 3.68 -8.98
CA TYR A 29 -2.83 5.07 -8.85
C TYR A 29 -2.05 5.98 -9.80
N ASP A 30 -2.73 6.97 -10.37
CA ASP A 30 -2.06 8.17 -10.89
C ASP A 30 -2.00 9.20 -9.76
N PHE A 31 -0.82 9.42 -9.17
CA PHE A 31 -0.64 10.32 -8.02
C PHE A 31 0.49 11.32 -8.23
N ASP A 32 0.39 12.48 -7.59
CA ASP A 32 1.43 13.52 -7.52
C ASP A 32 1.91 13.80 -6.09
N GLN A 33 1.26 13.18 -5.10
CA GLN A 33 1.62 13.18 -3.70
C GLN A 33 1.25 11.84 -3.04
N VAL A 34 2.08 11.41 -2.09
CA VAL A 34 1.76 10.30 -1.18
C VAL A 34 2.12 10.71 0.25
N ASP A 35 1.12 10.60 1.13
CA ASP A 35 1.27 10.80 2.57
C ASP A 35 1.40 9.43 3.24
N TYR A 36 2.34 9.30 4.18
CA TYR A 36 2.52 8.09 4.97
C TYR A 36 2.18 8.35 6.44
N TYR A 37 1.31 7.52 7.00
CA TYR A 37 0.87 7.57 8.37
C TYR A 37 1.31 6.30 9.07
N SER A 38 1.95 6.45 10.23
CA SER A 38 2.29 5.29 11.07
C SER A 38 1.93 5.49 12.53
N ILE A 39 1.63 4.40 13.21
CA ILE A 39 1.40 4.39 14.65
C ILE A 39 2.32 3.38 15.33
N ASP A 40 2.93 3.82 16.42
CA ASP A 40 3.70 2.96 17.30
C ASP A 40 2.78 2.44 18.41
N ILE A 41 2.30 1.22 18.24
CA ILE A 41 1.41 0.54 19.18
C ILE A 41 1.74 -0.94 19.24
N SER A 42 1.92 -1.47 20.45
CA SER A 42 2.24 -2.88 20.63
C SER A 42 1.00 -3.76 20.40
N THR A 43 1.23 -5.03 20.06
CA THR A 43 0.13 -6.01 20.00
C THR A 43 -0.54 -6.18 21.37
N GLN A 44 0.21 -6.03 22.46
CA GLN A 44 -0.32 -6.10 23.83
C GLN A 44 -1.30 -4.95 24.12
N ASP A 45 -0.99 -3.73 23.70
CA ASP A 45 -1.89 -2.57 23.89
C ASP A 45 -3.19 -2.76 23.12
N ILE A 46 -3.11 -3.28 21.89
CA ILE A 46 -4.28 -3.62 21.09
C ILE A 46 -5.11 -4.71 21.79
N SER A 47 -4.45 -5.76 22.30
CA SER A 47 -5.12 -6.84 23.02
C SER A 47 -5.78 -6.38 24.31
N GLU A 48 -5.24 -5.38 25.02
CA GLU A 48 -5.89 -4.79 26.19
C GLU A 48 -7.21 -4.10 25.79
N ILE A 49 -7.20 -3.31 24.71
CA ILE A 49 -8.43 -2.67 24.18
C ILE A 49 -9.45 -3.74 23.77
N GLU A 50 -9.00 -4.82 23.13
CA GLU A 50 -9.83 -5.97 22.76
C GLU A 50 -10.35 -6.74 23.99
N TYR A 51 -9.54 -6.92 25.04
CA TYR A 51 -9.88 -7.70 26.24
C TYR A 51 -10.79 -6.95 27.22
N GLN A 52 -10.79 -5.62 27.21
CA GLN A 52 -11.88 -4.84 27.83
C GLN A 52 -13.27 -5.24 27.28
N ARG A 53 -13.35 -5.89 26.10
CA ARG A 53 -14.58 -6.52 25.60
C ARG A 53 -14.93 -7.87 26.27
N LYS A 54 -13.96 -8.58 26.87
CA LYS A 54 -14.09 -9.98 27.34
C LYS A 54 -14.13 -10.14 28.88
N LYS A 55 -13.60 -9.21 29.67
CA LYS A 55 -13.36 -9.42 31.12
C LYS A 55 -14.61 -9.51 32.01
N ASN A 56 -15.75 -8.96 31.60
CA ASN A 56 -16.97 -8.92 32.43
C ASN A 56 -18.05 -9.86 31.88
N SER A 57 -17.99 -11.16 32.20
CA SER A 57 -18.87 -12.19 31.62
C SER A 57 -20.34 -12.16 32.09
N PHE A 58 -20.84 -11.06 32.64
CA PHE A 58 -22.29 -10.81 32.84
C PHE A 58 -22.73 -9.39 32.51
N GLU A 59 -21.81 -8.48 32.16
CA GLU A 59 -22.13 -7.12 31.75
C GLU A 59 -21.14 -6.65 30.67
N TYR A 60 -21.53 -6.76 29.41
CA TYR A 60 -20.72 -6.27 28.28
C TYR A 60 -20.55 -4.75 28.41
N LYS A 61 -19.40 -4.29 28.91
CA LYS A 61 -19.05 -2.87 28.80
C LYS A 61 -18.91 -2.56 27.32
N LYS A 62 -19.86 -1.80 26.77
CA LYS A 62 -19.86 -1.36 25.38
C LYS A 62 -18.53 -0.63 25.13
N ILE A 63 -17.70 -1.16 24.23
CA ILE A 63 -16.49 -0.50 23.76
C ILE A 63 -16.84 0.92 23.33
N SER A 64 -16.00 1.90 23.67
CA SER A 64 -16.27 3.27 23.28
C SER A 64 -16.33 3.35 21.74
N LYS A 65 -17.14 4.27 21.20
CA LYS A 65 -17.15 4.52 19.74
C LYS A 65 -15.74 4.85 19.24
N LYS A 66 -14.93 5.51 20.08
CA LYS A 66 -13.54 5.84 19.81
C LYS A 66 -12.72 4.57 19.60
N ASP A 67 -12.70 3.67 20.57
CA ASP A 67 -11.89 2.45 20.53
C ASP A 67 -12.38 1.48 19.44
N SER A 68 -13.70 1.42 19.19
CA SER A 68 -14.26 0.63 18.10
C SER A 68 -13.76 1.08 16.73
N LEU A 69 -13.70 2.39 16.49
CA LEU A 69 -13.19 2.95 15.25
C LEU A 69 -11.66 2.81 15.15
N PHE A 70 -10.95 2.96 16.27
CA PHE A 70 -9.51 2.72 16.31
C PHE A 70 -9.15 1.27 15.94
N LEU A 71 -9.86 0.30 16.53
CA LEU A 71 -9.68 -1.11 16.20
C LEU A 71 -10.12 -1.42 14.76
N SER A 72 -11.16 -0.77 14.22
CA SER A 72 -11.54 -1.00 12.82
C SER A 72 -10.49 -0.47 11.84
N ILE A 73 -9.80 0.63 12.17
CA ILE A 73 -8.64 1.11 11.40
C ILE A 73 -7.49 0.08 11.48
N LEU A 74 -7.17 -0.44 12.66
CA LEU A 74 -6.03 -1.34 12.83
C LEU A 74 -6.25 -2.77 12.33
N ARG A 75 -7.47 -3.33 12.48
CA ARG A 75 -7.74 -4.75 12.25
C ARG A 75 -8.57 -5.04 11.01
N ASN A 76 -9.50 -4.14 10.69
CA ASN A 76 -10.55 -4.39 9.71
C ASN A 76 -10.30 -3.58 8.44
N ASN A 77 -11.27 -3.59 7.55
CA ASN A 77 -11.20 -2.90 6.28
C ASN A 77 -11.63 -1.43 6.35
N HIS A 78 -11.72 -0.80 7.54
CA HIS A 78 -12.08 0.62 7.58
C HIS A 78 -10.87 1.50 7.18
N PRO A 79 -11.06 2.51 6.31
CA PRO A 79 -12.29 2.81 5.57
C PRO A 79 -12.45 1.82 4.41
N GLU A 80 -13.68 1.44 4.06
CA GLU A 80 -13.92 0.45 2.98
C GLU A 80 -13.87 1.10 1.58
N THR A 81 -14.09 2.40 1.54
CA THR A 81 -14.02 3.26 0.35
C THR A 81 -13.16 4.49 0.66
N ILE A 82 -12.93 5.34 -0.32
CA ILE A 82 -12.22 6.61 -0.09
C ILE A 82 -13.09 7.51 0.79
N GLU A 83 -12.55 7.88 1.95
CA GLU A 83 -13.12 8.85 2.88
C GLU A 83 -12.17 10.07 2.94
N GLU A 84 -12.63 11.24 2.47
CA GLU A 84 -11.78 12.44 2.41
C GLU A 84 -11.28 12.92 3.77
N ASP A 85 -12.05 12.66 4.84
CA ASP A 85 -11.71 13.01 6.23
C ASP A 85 -10.88 11.94 6.96
N PHE A 86 -10.46 10.89 6.24
CA PHE A 86 -9.65 9.82 6.81
C PHE A 86 -8.28 10.28 7.37
N PRO A 87 -7.53 11.17 6.71
CA PRO A 87 -6.29 11.74 7.26
C PRO A 87 -6.47 12.38 8.64
N GLU A 88 -7.55 13.14 8.83
CA GLU A 88 -7.89 13.82 10.08
C GLU A 88 -8.24 12.79 11.17
N LYS A 89 -8.97 11.73 10.81
CA LYS A 89 -9.22 10.59 11.71
C LYS A 89 -7.90 9.97 12.14
N LEU A 90 -6.98 9.66 11.23
CA LEU A 90 -5.68 9.06 11.56
C LEU A 90 -4.91 9.89 12.59
N ILE A 91 -4.80 11.20 12.36
CA ILE A 91 -4.13 12.12 13.30
C ILE A 91 -4.83 12.11 14.67
N LYS A 92 -6.17 12.19 14.69
CA LYS A 92 -6.97 12.13 15.92
C LYS A 92 -6.78 10.83 16.72
N TYR A 93 -6.45 9.74 16.03
CA TYR A 93 -6.17 8.43 16.60
C TYR A 93 -4.69 8.18 16.91
N GLY A 94 -3.84 9.19 16.77
CA GLY A 94 -2.43 9.12 17.18
C GLY A 94 -1.47 8.60 16.11
N PHE A 95 -1.94 8.42 14.86
CA PHE A 95 -1.04 8.17 13.75
C PHE A 95 -0.23 9.44 13.45
N LYS A 96 1.06 9.25 13.19
CA LYS A 96 1.99 10.31 12.81
C LYS A 96 2.13 10.34 11.31
N LYS A 97 1.83 11.50 10.71
CA LYS A 97 2.13 11.77 9.30
C LYS A 97 3.64 11.95 9.12
N THR A 98 4.19 11.33 8.09
CA THR A 98 5.56 11.50 7.62
C THR A 98 5.51 11.78 6.13
N ASP A 99 6.16 12.86 5.71
CA ASP A 99 6.25 13.21 4.30
C ASP A 99 7.28 12.31 3.61
N ILE A 100 6.89 11.73 2.47
CA ILE A 100 7.81 10.94 1.66
C ILE A 100 8.47 11.86 0.62
N ASN A 101 9.80 11.80 0.55
CA ASN A 101 10.56 12.53 -0.45
C ASN A 101 10.12 12.12 -1.88
N LYS A 102 9.76 13.11 -2.71
CA LYS A 102 9.32 12.89 -4.10
C LYS A 102 10.27 12.04 -4.94
N LYS A 103 11.58 12.03 -4.62
CA LYS A 103 12.57 11.17 -5.27
C LYS A 103 12.26 9.66 -5.12
N ARG A 104 11.47 9.27 -4.13
CA ARG A 104 11.04 7.89 -3.88
C ARG A 104 9.73 7.52 -4.60
N TYR A 105 9.05 8.48 -5.22
CA TYR A 105 7.75 8.22 -5.85
C TYR A 105 7.81 7.21 -6.99
N PRO A 106 8.84 7.19 -7.86
CA PRO A 106 8.96 6.15 -8.86
C PRO A 106 8.99 4.75 -8.25
N GLU A 107 9.74 4.55 -7.17
CA GLU A 107 9.85 3.26 -6.49
C GLU A 107 8.56 2.87 -5.77
N ILE A 108 7.87 3.83 -5.16
CA ILE A 108 6.53 3.61 -4.59
C ILE A 108 5.55 3.24 -5.70
N ASN A 109 5.57 3.95 -6.82
CA ASN A 109 4.71 3.65 -7.96
C ASN A 109 4.95 2.24 -8.51
N THR A 110 6.22 1.81 -8.55
CA THR A 110 6.60 0.44 -8.87
C THR A 110 6.02 -0.53 -7.84
N ILE A 111 6.18 -0.31 -6.53
CA ILE A 111 5.62 -1.20 -5.48
C ILE A 111 4.09 -1.31 -5.58
N PHE A 112 3.40 -0.19 -5.75
CA PHE A 112 1.94 -0.09 -5.90
C PHE A 112 1.52 -0.24 -7.36
N SER A 113 1.86 -1.38 -7.96
CA SER A 113 1.48 -1.76 -9.32
C SER A 113 1.11 -3.24 -9.41
N GLU A 114 0.49 -3.65 -10.53
CA GLU A 114 0.20 -5.05 -10.78
C GLU A 114 1.49 -5.88 -10.83
N LYS A 115 1.46 -7.07 -10.22
CA LYS A 115 2.63 -7.95 -10.13
C LYS A 115 2.46 -9.19 -10.99
N PRO A 116 3.42 -9.49 -11.89
CA PRO A 116 3.39 -10.70 -12.70
C PRO A 116 3.81 -11.95 -11.90
N CYS A 117 4.55 -11.76 -10.80
CA CYS A 117 4.97 -12.81 -9.88
C CYS A 117 3.89 -13.07 -8.81
N ASN A 118 3.90 -14.28 -8.26
CA ASN A 118 3.19 -14.62 -7.05
C ASN A 118 4.12 -15.47 -6.18
N ASP A 119 4.49 -14.94 -5.02
CA ASP A 119 5.41 -15.61 -4.09
C ASP A 119 4.67 -16.28 -2.91
N ASP A 120 3.33 -16.36 -2.96
CA ASP A 120 2.44 -16.93 -1.93
C ASP A 120 2.79 -16.48 -0.49
N LEU A 121 2.97 -15.16 -0.30
CA LEU A 121 3.52 -14.57 0.93
C LEU A 121 2.57 -14.55 2.15
N GLY A 122 1.31 -14.95 1.97
CA GLY A 122 0.28 -14.86 3.01
C GLY A 122 0.60 -15.72 4.23
N SER A 123 0.51 -15.13 5.42
CA SER A 123 0.69 -15.82 6.72
C SER A 123 -0.65 -16.00 7.45
N PHE A 124 -0.75 -16.98 8.34
CA PHE A 124 -1.92 -17.24 9.21
C PHE A 124 -2.10 -16.20 10.34
N CYS A 125 -1.52 -15.01 10.24
CA CYS A 125 -1.63 -13.98 11.27
C CYS A 125 -2.80 -13.02 11.04
N ILE A 126 -3.35 -12.52 12.15
CA ILE A 126 -4.36 -11.47 12.14
C ILE A 126 -3.65 -10.13 11.86
N PRO A 127 -3.96 -9.42 10.76
CA PRO A 127 -3.24 -8.21 10.40
C PRO A 127 -3.43 -7.11 11.45
N ILE A 128 -2.40 -6.28 11.57
CA ILE A 128 -2.41 -5.02 12.29
C ILE A 128 -1.83 -3.97 11.35
N PHE A 129 -2.69 -3.12 10.84
CA PHE A 129 -2.36 -2.08 9.87
C PHE A 129 -1.80 -0.84 10.57
N ARG A 130 -0.52 -0.91 10.97
CA ARG A 130 0.18 0.22 11.61
C ARG A 130 0.66 1.26 10.62
N ASP A 131 0.68 0.90 9.35
CA ASP A 131 1.30 1.65 8.27
C ASP A 131 0.26 1.91 7.19
N ILE A 132 0.02 3.18 6.88
CA ILE A 132 -1.06 3.61 5.99
C ILE A 132 -0.52 4.63 5.00
N PHE A 133 -0.74 4.39 3.71
CA PHE A 133 -0.39 5.26 2.61
C PHE A 133 -1.66 5.89 2.05
N ILE A 134 -1.64 7.20 1.83
CA ILE A 134 -2.72 7.95 1.18
C ILE A 134 -2.15 8.61 -0.07
N PHE A 135 -2.65 8.18 -1.22
CA PHE A 135 -2.24 8.67 -2.53
C PHE A 135 -3.17 9.79 -2.96
N ARG A 136 -2.58 10.87 -3.48
CA ARG A 136 -3.31 12.06 -3.92
C ARG A 136 -2.96 12.45 -5.34
N LYS A 137 -3.95 12.99 -6.04
CA LYS A 137 -3.79 13.67 -7.32
C LYS A 137 -4.51 15.00 -7.25
N LYS A 138 -3.79 16.11 -7.46
CA LYS A 138 -4.38 17.46 -7.37
C LYS A 138 -5.19 17.63 -6.07
N ASP A 139 -4.57 17.26 -4.94
CA ASP A 139 -5.09 17.29 -3.57
C ASP A 139 -6.23 16.31 -3.23
N GLN A 140 -6.84 15.63 -4.21
CA GLN A 140 -7.90 14.63 -3.99
C GLN A 140 -7.31 13.27 -3.64
N ILE A 141 -7.92 12.55 -2.69
CA ILE A 141 -7.50 11.17 -2.39
C ILE A 141 -7.91 10.27 -3.56
N VAL A 142 -6.94 9.62 -4.18
CA VAL A 142 -7.14 8.64 -5.26
C VAL A 142 -6.90 7.21 -4.80
N GLY A 143 -6.27 7.03 -3.65
CA GLY A 143 -5.95 5.70 -3.14
C GLY A 143 -5.61 5.67 -1.66
N ILE A 144 -5.96 4.57 -1.02
CA ILE A 144 -5.57 4.27 0.37
C ILE A 144 -5.01 2.86 0.40
N ALA A 145 -3.83 2.70 0.97
CA ALA A 145 -3.26 1.39 1.25
C ALA A 145 -2.91 1.24 2.72
N LYS A 146 -3.35 0.15 3.32
CA LYS A 146 -3.07 -0.21 4.71
C LYS A 146 -2.17 -1.43 4.71
N ILE A 147 -1.05 -1.37 5.41
CA ILE A 147 0.03 -2.37 5.32
C ILE A 147 0.25 -3.02 6.67
N CYS A 148 0.34 -4.35 6.66
CA CYS A 148 0.81 -5.16 7.79
C CYS A 148 2.03 -5.95 7.32
N TYR A 149 3.24 -5.42 7.57
CA TYR A 149 4.50 -6.04 7.14
C TYR A 149 4.67 -7.46 7.70
N SER A 150 4.38 -7.67 8.99
CA SER A 150 4.53 -8.97 9.64
C SER A 150 3.63 -10.06 9.06
N CYS A 151 2.52 -9.67 8.42
CA CYS A 151 1.59 -10.61 7.79
C CYS A 151 1.73 -10.69 6.28
N HIS A 152 2.53 -9.81 5.67
CA HIS A 152 2.51 -9.58 4.23
C HIS A 152 1.09 -9.41 3.69
N LEU A 153 0.27 -8.66 4.43
CA LEU A 153 -1.11 -8.36 4.07
C LEU A 153 -1.31 -6.87 3.87
N ALA A 154 -2.20 -6.53 2.94
CA ALA A 154 -2.60 -5.17 2.69
C ALA A 154 -4.10 -5.05 2.40
N THR A 155 -4.68 -3.90 2.74
CA THR A 155 -5.95 -3.43 2.16
C THR A 155 -5.61 -2.33 1.16
N ILE A 156 -6.16 -2.38 -0.05
CA ILE A 156 -5.86 -1.43 -1.13
C ILE A 156 -7.20 -0.95 -1.71
N ILE A 157 -7.36 0.36 -1.78
CA ILE A 157 -8.63 1.02 -2.11
C ILE A 157 -8.36 2.09 -3.17
N GLY A 158 -9.32 2.32 -4.07
CA GLY A 158 -9.24 3.39 -5.09
C GLY A 158 -8.61 2.95 -6.41
N THR A 159 -8.55 1.64 -6.67
CA THR A 159 -8.02 1.12 -7.94
C THR A 159 -8.87 -0.03 -8.47
N GLU A 160 -9.02 -0.07 -9.80
CA GLU A 160 -9.61 -1.19 -10.55
C GLU A 160 -8.55 -2.19 -11.03
N ARG A 161 -7.28 -1.94 -10.69
CA ARG A 161 -6.15 -2.83 -11.03
C ARG A 161 -6.20 -4.12 -10.23
N ASN A 162 -5.57 -5.15 -10.78
CA ASN A 162 -5.46 -6.43 -10.09
C ASN A 162 -4.45 -6.35 -8.93
N ILE A 163 -4.97 -6.31 -7.70
CA ILE A 163 -4.19 -6.24 -6.47
C ILE A 163 -3.80 -7.60 -5.89
N ARG A 164 -4.23 -8.72 -6.51
CA ARG A 164 -4.09 -10.08 -5.92
C ARG A 164 -2.66 -10.42 -5.51
N ASN A 165 -1.70 -9.98 -6.29
CA ASN A 165 -0.28 -10.29 -6.10
C ASN A 165 0.49 -9.13 -5.45
N PHE A 166 -0.18 -8.10 -4.93
CA PHE A 166 0.50 -6.97 -4.29
C PHE A 166 1.46 -7.44 -3.20
N GLY A 167 2.63 -6.82 -3.15
CA GLY A 167 3.67 -7.14 -2.18
C GLY A 167 4.56 -8.33 -2.56
N SER A 168 4.22 -9.08 -3.62
CA SER A 168 5.09 -10.07 -4.25
C SER A 168 6.32 -9.41 -4.90
N CYS A 169 7.24 -10.19 -5.46
CA CYS A 169 8.50 -9.70 -6.04
C CYS A 169 9.37 -8.97 -5.00
N GLY A 170 9.23 -9.36 -3.73
CA GLY A 170 9.92 -8.75 -2.59
C GLY A 170 9.43 -7.34 -2.23
N ASP A 171 8.29 -6.90 -2.74
CA ASP A 171 7.84 -5.51 -2.57
C ASP A 171 7.45 -5.16 -1.14
N PHE A 172 6.96 -6.11 -0.33
CA PHE A 172 6.80 -5.86 1.10
C PHE A 172 8.11 -5.48 1.78
N ARG A 173 9.20 -6.21 1.48
CA ARG A 173 10.52 -5.93 2.02
C ARG A 173 11.04 -4.57 1.55
N LYS A 174 10.94 -4.28 0.25
CA LYS A 174 11.35 -2.98 -0.32
C LYS A 174 10.58 -1.83 0.33
N LEU A 175 9.27 -1.98 0.50
CA LEU A 175 8.43 -0.96 1.13
C LEU A 175 8.82 -0.75 2.59
N GLN A 176 9.10 -1.82 3.32
CA GLN A 176 9.57 -1.77 4.71
C GLN A 176 10.92 -1.04 4.82
N GLU A 177 11.88 -1.37 3.95
CA GLU A 177 13.20 -0.72 3.85
C GLU A 177 13.05 0.78 3.53
N LEU A 178 12.19 1.14 2.57
CA LEU A 178 11.90 2.52 2.23
C LEU A 178 11.39 3.32 3.44
N MET A 179 10.58 2.69 4.29
CA MET A 179 9.99 3.33 5.48
C MET A 179 10.87 3.24 6.73
N ASN A 180 12.07 2.63 6.65
CA ASN A 180 12.97 2.35 7.78
C ASN A 180 12.27 1.59 8.93
N LYS A 181 11.58 0.50 8.60
CA LYS A 181 10.80 -0.32 9.54
C LYS A 181 11.45 -1.66 9.86
#